data_AF-A0A0D8HL76-F1
#
_entry.id   AF-A0A0D8HL76-F1
#
_cell.length_a   1.000
_cell.length_b   1.000
_cell.length_c   1.000
_cell.angle_alpha   90.00
_cell.angle_beta   90.00
_cell.angle_gamma   90.00
#
_symmetry.space_group_name_H-M   'P 1'
#
loop_
_entity.id
_entity.type
_entity.pdbx_description
1 polymer ?
#
loop_
_entity_poly.entity_id
_entity_poly.type
_entity_poly.pdbx_seq_one_letter_code
_entity_poly.pdbx_strand_id
1 'polypeptide(L)' 'MTFPSDRLLAVELIEEAHNGGARLKLAVKELGLSLRSFQRWKSEGSLTYDKRPFATRAKPSFKLY' A
#
# COMPACT_ATOMS: atom_id res chain seq x y z
N MET A 1 1.61 7.64 6.56
CA MET A 1 0.88 6.37 6.77
C MET A 1 -0.35 6.43 5.90
N THR A 2 -0.36 5.76 4.74
CA THR A 2 -1.56 5.72 3.88
C THR A 2 -2.46 4.57 4.33
N PHE A 3 -3.70 4.88 4.68
CA PHE A 3 -4.67 3.87 5.08
C PHE A 3 -4.91 2.93 3.89
N PRO A 4 -5.22 1.64 4.11
CA PRO A 4 -5.37 0.68 3.03
C PRO A 4 -6.46 1.04 2.01
N SER A 5 -7.52 1.72 2.45
CA SER A 5 -8.56 2.27 1.57
C SER A 5 -8.04 3.35 0.63
N ASP A 6 -7.15 4.23 1.11
CA ASP A 6 -6.55 5.31 0.30
C ASP A 6 -5.66 4.78 -0.83
N ARG A 7 -5.14 3.56 -0.68
CA ARG A 7 -4.23 2.94 -1.66
C ARG A 7 -4.97 2.43 -2.89
N LEU A 8 -6.18 1.90 -2.72
CA LEU A 8 -7.04 1.50 -3.85
C LEU A 8 -7.39 2.71 -4.70
N LEU A 9 -7.89 3.75 -4.03
CA LEU A 9 -8.26 5.00 -4.67
C LEU A 9 -7.06 5.66 -5.34
N ALA A 10 -5.88 5.62 -4.71
CA ALA A 10 -4.64 6.08 -5.34
C ALA A 10 -4.28 5.28 -6.60
N VAL A 11 -4.43 3.96 -6.61
CA VAL A 11 -4.15 3.12 -7.80
C VAL A 11 -5.11 3.45 -8.93
N GLU A 12 -6.41 3.56 -8.65
CA GLU A 12 -7.42 3.95 -9.64
C GLU A 12 -7.12 5.31 -10.26
N LEU A 13 -6.84 6.33 -9.44
CA LEU A 13 -6.48 7.67 -9.93
C LEU A 13 -5.20 7.67 -10.78
N ILE A 14 -4.21 6.86 -10.40
CA ILE A 14 -2.96 6.74 -11.18
C ILE A 14 -3.23 6.07 -12.53
N GLU A 15 -4.06 5.03 -12.57
CA GLU A 15 -4.41 4.33 -13.82
C GLU A 15 -5.29 5.20 -14.73
N GLU A 16 -6.23 5.97 -14.16
CA GLU A 16 -7.04 6.94 -14.90
C GLU A 16 -6.17 8.03 -15.53
N ALA A 17 -5.28 8.65 -14.76
CA ALA A 17 -4.34 9.63 -15.28
C ALA A 17 -3.41 9.03 -16.35
N HIS A 18 -2.96 7.78 -16.14
CA HIS A 18 -2.11 7.09 -17.11
C HIS A 18 -2.83 6.82 -18.43
N ASN A 19 -4.09 6.37 -18.38
CA ASN A 19 -4.94 6.19 -19.55
C ASN A 19 -5.22 7.51 -20.28
N GLY A 20 -5.29 8.62 -19.54
CA GLY A 20 -5.35 9.98 -20.10
C GLY A 20 -4.04 10.46 -20.74
N GLY A 21 -2.98 9.64 -20.75
CA GLY A 21 -1.68 9.95 -21.36
C GLY A 21 -0.62 10.45 -20.38
N ALA A 22 -0.90 10.49 -19.08
CA ALA A 22 0.10 10.88 -18.09
C ALA A 22 1.16 9.79 -17.93
N ARG A 23 2.40 10.22 -17.65
CA ARG A 23 3.48 9.30 -17.27
C ARG A 23 3.23 8.77 -15.85
N LEU A 24 3.26 7.45 -15.68
CA LEU A 24 3.17 6.77 -14.38
C LEU A 24 4.08 7.38 -13.31
N LYS A 25 5.34 7.68 -13.66
CA LYS A 25 6.31 8.32 -12.75
C LYS A 25 5.82 9.67 -12.21
N LEU A 26 5.15 10.45 -13.05
CA LEU A 26 4.66 11.78 -12.69
C LEU A 26 3.39 11.66 -11.86
N ALA A 27 2.42 10.87 -12.31
CA ALA A 27 1.16 10.63 -11.59
C ALA A 27 1.38 10.09 -10.17
N VAL A 28 2.31 9.14 -10.00
CA VAL A 28 2.67 8.61 -8.67
C VAL A 28 3.34 9.68 -7.80
N LYS A 29 4.16 10.55 -8.40
CA LYS A 29 4.86 11.63 -7.68
C LYS A 29 3.89 12.73 -7.20
N GLU A 30 2.86 13.06 -7.97
CA GLU A 30 1.81 14.02 -7.58
C GLU A 30 1.08 13.58 -6.30
N LEU A 31 0.87 12.27 -6.12
CA LEU A 31 0.30 11.71 -4.90
C LEU A 31 1.31 11.63 -3.72
N GLY A 32 2.53 12.14 -3.89
CA GLY A 32 3.59 12.06 -2.88
C GLY A 32 4.12 10.63 -2.67
N LEU A 33 3.87 9.73 -3.63
CA LEU A 33 4.27 8.33 -3.55
C LEU A 33 5.54 8.08 -4.37
N SER A 34 6.19 6.96 -4.08
CA SER A 34 7.30 6.46 -4.91
C SER A 34 6.78 5.44 -5.93
N LEU A 35 7.40 5.40 -7.11
CA LEU A 35 7.07 4.40 -8.13
C LEU A 35 7.23 2.96 -7.62
N ARG A 36 8.19 2.75 -6.73
CA ARG A 36 8.41 1.46 -6.05
C ARG A 36 7.21 1.05 -5.19
N SER A 37 6.59 2.01 -4.50
CA SER A 37 5.39 1.76 -3.69
C SER A 37 4.21 1.33 -4.57
N PHE A 38 4.00 2.03 -5.68
CA PHE A 38 2.96 1.69 -6.65
C PHE A 38 3.19 0.31 -7.27
N GLN A 39 4.41 0.02 -7.73
CA GLN A 39 4.76 -1.29 -8.27
C GLN A 39 4.57 -2.42 -7.25
N ARG A 40 4.92 -2.19 -5.99
CA ARG A 40 4.66 -3.16 -4.92
C ARG A 40 3.17 -3.43 -4.75
N TRP A 41 2.32 -2.40 -4.72
CA TRP A 41 0.88 -2.59 -4.62
C TRP A 41 0.31 -3.36 -5.80
N LYS A 42 0.81 -3.10 -7.02
CA LYS A 42 0.38 -3.80 -8.23
C LYS A 42 0.85 -5.27 -8.27
N SER A 43 2.07 -5.54 -7.80
CA SER A 43 2.66 -6.89 -7.84
C SER A 43 2.15 -7.82 -6.74
N GLU A 44 1.79 -7.29 -5.58
CA GLU A 44 1.38 -8.10 -4.43
C GLU A 44 -0.07 -8.60 -4.56
N GLY A 45 -0.81 -8.16 -5.59
CA GLY A 45 -2.14 -8.65 -6.01
C GLY A 45 -3.25 -8.46 -4.97
N SER A 46 -2.88 -8.06 -3.77
CA SER A 46 -3.73 -7.84 -2.62
C SER A 46 -3.10 -6.68 -1.86
N LEU A 47 -3.88 -5.63 -1.68
CA LEU A 47 -3.54 -4.55 -0.76
C LEU A 47 -3.52 -5.16 0.62
N THR A 48 -2.36 -5.69 0.99
CA THR A 48 -2.16 -6.30 2.28
C THR A 48 -2.36 -5.19 3.29
N TYR A 49 -3.51 -5.24 3.97
CA TYR A 49 -3.80 -4.44 5.15
C TYR A 49 -2.61 -4.55 6.09
N ASP A 50 -2.32 -3.50 6.85
CA ASP A 50 -1.31 -3.63 7.89
C ASP A 50 -1.77 -4.77 8.82
N LYS A 51 -1.07 -5.90 8.78
CA LYS A 51 -1.41 -7.11 9.55
C LYS A 51 -0.97 -6.98 11.01
N ARG A 52 -0.22 -5.92 11.36
CA ARG A 52 0.21 -5.66 12.74
C ARG A 52 -0.90 -5.68 13.79
N PRO A 53 -2.13 -5.18 13.53
CA PRO A 53 -3.25 -5.26 14.48
C PRO A 53 -3.84 -6.67 14.59
N PHE A 54 -3.81 -7.43 13.49
CA PHE A 54 -4.40 -8.77 13.40
C PHE A 54 -3.41 -9.89 13.72
N ALA A 55 -2.13 -9.55 13.95
CA ALA A 55 -1.09 -10.50 14.31
C ALA A 55 -1.36 -11.01 15.73
N THR A 56 -1.74 -12.29 15.84
CA THR A 56 -1.94 -12.96 17.14
C THR A 56 -0.62 -12.99 17.90
N ARG A 57 -0.47 -12.13 18.91
CA ARG A 57 0.67 -12.16 19.83
C ARG A 57 0.42 -13.25 20.86
N ALA A 58 1.03 -14.42 20.68
CA ALA A 58 1.05 -15.42 21.74
C ALA A 58 1.75 -14.83 22.98
N LYS A 59 1.17 -15.06 24.16
CA LYS A 59 1.79 -14.68 25.42
C LYS A 59 3.09 -15.49 25.55
N PRO A 60 4.24 -14.86 25.86
CA PRO A 60 5.49 -15.61 26.02
C PRO A 60 5.31 -16.70 27.09
N SER A 61 5.71 -17.94 26.76
CA SER A 61 5.47 -19.15 27.56
C SER A 61 6.25 -19.20 28.87
N PHE A 62 7.27 -18.35 29.03
CA PHE A 62 8.11 -18.30 30.21
C PHE A 62 7.93 -16.98 30.96
N LYS A 63 6.88 -16.93 31.78
CA LYS A 63 6.85 -16.03 32.94
C LYS A 63 7.59 -16.75 34.08
N LEU A 64 8.89 -16.51 34.19
CA LEU A 64 9.62 -16.83 35.42
C LEU A 64 9.20 -15.78 36.45
N TYR A 65 8.40 -16.20 37.43
CA TYR A 65 8.17 -15.44 38.66
C TYR A 65 9.35 -15.65 39.61
#